data_AF-A0A8B6CHU8-F1
#
_entry.id   AF-A0A8B6CHU8-F1
#
_cell.length_a   1.000
_cell.length_b   1.000
_cell.length_c   1.000
_cell.angle_alpha   90.00
_cell.angle_beta   90.00
_cell.angle_gamma   90.00
#
_symmetry.space_group_name_H-M   'P 1'
#
loop_
_entity.id
_entity.type
_entity.pdbx_description
1 polymer ?
#
loop_
_entity_poly.entity_id
_entity_poly.type
_entity_poly.pdbx_seq_one_letter_code
_entity_poly.pdbx_strand_id
1 'polypeptide(L)'
;MSLPRPGPSRSLPSLGSRGSSSSVGAQGSKYPGSPSGSRGVESQLCRDLPEAFDSHMHLDRSLTKMGLPSRTSLGDFLRVRLDPVPVDPVKLAGGVAVFCDPKTWPSVPLRLEPGWVGAVGIHPKSAGQFEDATQHRFHQLVSHSSVSALGEVGVDFTVEEKLHARQISTLRWALQSCRFDQPVVLHIRGGRLDRVHARAHREVLEVPEERGS
;
A
#
# COMPACT_ATOMS: atom_id res chain seq x y z
N MET A 1 -3.87 28.09 45.54
CA MET A 1 -4.26 26.88 44.79
C MET A 1 -3.01 26.35 44.12
N SER A 2 -2.47 25.25 44.65
CA SER A 2 -1.11 24.76 44.36
C SER A 2 -1.14 23.70 43.27
N LEU A 3 -0.25 23.84 42.28
CA LEU A 3 -0.05 22.88 41.20
C LEU A 3 0.69 21.62 41.71
N PRO A 4 0.37 20.41 41.21
CA PRO A 4 1.03 19.18 41.63
C PRO A 4 2.40 19.00 40.95
N ARG A 5 3.34 18.42 41.71
CA ARG A 5 4.72 18.10 41.32
C ARG A 5 4.81 16.90 40.36
N PRO A 6 5.82 16.83 39.47
CA PRO A 6 6.05 15.67 38.60
C PRO A 6 6.67 14.50 39.38
N GLY A 7 6.19 13.28 39.08
CA GLY A 7 6.69 12.02 39.64
C GLY A 7 8.01 11.55 38.99
N PRO A 8 8.71 10.58 39.62
CA PRO A 8 10.08 10.22 39.26
C PRO A 8 10.22 9.39 37.99
N SER A 9 11.32 9.63 37.28
CA SER A 9 11.74 8.97 36.03
C SER A 9 12.02 7.48 36.22
N ARG A 10 11.48 6.64 35.33
CA ARG A 10 11.86 5.22 35.22
C ARG A 10 13.19 5.08 34.47
N SER A 11 14.15 4.45 35.11
CA SER A 11 15.47 4.08 34.60
C SER A 11 15.39 2.92 33.60
N LEU A 12 16.19 3.01 32.52
CA LEU A 12 16.45 1.94 31.55
C LEU A 12 17.37 0.87 32.18
N PRO A 13 17.23 -0.41 31.83
CA PRO A 13 18.16 -1.44 32.28
C PRO A 13 19.50 -1.36 31.54
N SER A 14 20.57 -1.59 32.30
CA SER A 14 21.97 -1.49 31.89
C SER A 14 22.41 -2.65 30.98
N LEU A 15 23.22 -2.32 29.97
CA LEU A 15 24.00 -3.30 29.22
C LEU A 15 25.15 -3.84 30.09
N GLY A 16 25.06 -5.11 30.46
CA GLY A 16 26.17 -5.86 31.05
C GLY A 16 27.14 -6.33 29.97
N SER A 17 28.40 -5.92 30.11
CA SER A 17 29.54 -6.50 29.39
C SER A 17 30.07 -7.72 30.14
N ARG A 18 30.44 -8.77 29.41
CA ARG A 18 31.56 -9.71 29.72
C ARG A 18 31.73 -10.68 28.57
N GLY A 19 32.96 -10.78 28.08
CA GLY A 19 33.34 -11.72 27.03
C GLY A 19 33.76 -13.10 27.54
N SER A 20 34.34 -13.85 26.60
CA SER A 20 35.16 -15.07 26.74
C SER A 20 34.46 -16.41 26.45
N SER A 21 34.70 -16.88 25.22
CA SER A 21 35.12 -18.24 24.85
C SER A 21 34.76 -19.42 25.76
N SER A 22 34.00 -20.37 25.22
CA SER A 22 34.28 -21.81 25.39
C SER A 22 33.53 -22.64 24.35
N SER A 23 34.31 -23.47 23.67
CA SER A 23 33.92 -24.52 22.73
C SER A 23 33.28 -25.70 23.45
N VAL A 24 32.10 -26.16 23.02
CA VAL A 24 31.61 -27.51 23.35
C VAL A 24 30.74 -28.07 22.21
N GLY A 25 31.13 -29.24 21.70
CA GLY A 25 30.21 -30.35 21.45
C GLY A 25 29.55 -30.43 20.07
N ALA A 26 30.26 -31.00 19.10
CA ALA A 26 29.62 -31.70 17.99
C ALA A 26 29.02 -33.02 18.51
N GLN A 27 27.70 -33.14 18.51
CA GLN A 27 27.00 -34.42 18.52
C GLN A 27 25.89 -34.40 17.48
N GLY A 28 25.93 -35.42 16.62
CA GLY A 28 25.11 -35.53 15.43
C GLY A 28 23.62 -35.70 15.73
N SER A 29 22.81 -35.04 14.92
CA SER A 29 21.41 -35.38 14.75
C SER A 29 21.22 -35.96 13.35
N LYS A 30 20.85 -37.24 13.33
CA LYS A 30 20.44 -38.01 12.15
C LYS A 30 19.18 -37.36 11.57
N TYR A 31 19.28 -36.78 10.36
CA TYR A 31 18.13 -36.58 9.50
C TYR A 31 18.23 -37.52 8.29
N PRO A 32 17.15 -38.21 7.92
CA PRO A 32 17.13 -39.10 6.77
C PRO A 32 17.26 -38.28 5.48
N GLY A 33 17.92 -38.86 4.48
CA GLY A 33 18.25 -38.23 3.21
C GLY A 33 17.07 -37.55 2.53
N SER A 34 17.35 -36.38 1.95
CA SER A 34 16.44 -35.68 1.06
C SER A 34 16.06 -36.57 -0.13
N PRO A 35 14.77 -36.71 -0.48
CA PRO A 35 14.41 -37.27 -1.76
C PRO A 35 14.73 -36.22 -2.83
N SER A 36 15.67 -36.55 -3.71
CA SER A 36 16.15 -35.75 -4.84
C SER A 36 15.13 -35.64 -6.00
N GLY A 37 13.82 -35.63 -5.71
CA GLY A 37 12.75 -35.75 -6.71
C GLY A 37 11.78 -34.56 -6.87
N SER A 38 11.87 -33.51 -6.05
CA SER A 38 10.78 -32.51 -5.96
C SER A 38 10.79 -31.39 -7.00
N ARG A 39 11.92 -31.11 -7.67
CA ARG A 39 12.00 -29.96 -8.60
C ARG A 39 11.10 -30.08 -9.84
N GLY A 40 10.78 -31.31 -10.26
CA GLY A 40 9.92 -31.54 -11.43
C GLY A 40 8.44 -31.27 -11.13
N VAL A 41 7.96 -31.72 -9.98
CA VAL A 41 6.54 -31.71 -9.60
C VAL A 41 6.08 -30.32 -9.15
N GLU A 42 6.90 -29.58 -8.39
CA GLU A 42 6.62 -28.16 -8.05
C GLU A 42 6.53 -27.28 -9.31
N SER A 43 7.38 -27.55 -10.32
CA SER A 43 7.38 -26.79 -11.57
C SER A 43 6.13 -27.02 -12.42
N GLN A 44 5.50 -28.18 -12.28
CA GLN A 44 4.32 -28.58 -13.05
C GLN A 44 3.04 -28.08 -12.37
N LEU A 45 2.96 -28.21 -11.04
CA LEU A 45 1.89 -27.63 -10.22
C LEU A 45 1.72 -26.12 -10.43
N CYS A 46 2.83 -25.38 -10.59
CA CYS A 46 2.78 -23.93 -10.82
C CYS A 46 2.36 -23.54 -12.25
N ARG A 47 2.45 -24.45 -13.24
CA ARG A 47 2.03 -24.20 -14.62
C ARG A 47 0.52 -24.28 -14.82
N ASP A 48 -0.16 -25.05 -13.97
CA ASP A 48 -1.59 -25.33 -14.08
C ASP A 48 -2.45 -24.39 -13.19
N LEU A 49 -1.82 -23.50 -12.43
CA LEU A 49 -2.55 -22.52 -11.62
C LEU A 49 -3.18 -21.44 -12.49
N PRO A 50 -4.40 -20.97 -12.17
CA PRO A 50 -4.99 -19.83 -12.85
C PRO A 50 -4.11 -18.59 -12.65
N GLU A 51 -3.98 -17.80 -13.71
CA GLU A 51 -3.30 -16.51 -13.64
C GLU A 51 -4.21 -15.47 -13.00
N ALA A 52 -3.64 -14.64 -12.13
CA ALA A 52 -4.32 -13.53 -11.47
C ALA A 52 -3.57 -12.21 -11.70
N PHE A 53 -4.33 -11.12 -11.75
CA PHE A 53 -3.81 -9.76 -11.77
C PHE A 53 -4.42 -8.99 -10.61
N ASP A 54 -3.57 -8.47 -9.71
CA ASP A 54 -4.05 -7.67 -8.58
C ASP A 54 -4.19 -6.21 -9.02
N SER A 55 -5.39 -5.80 -9.39
CA SER A 55 -5.65 -4.43 -9.87
C SER A 55 -5.53 -3.36 -8.79
N HIS A 56 -5.37 -3.71 -7.51
CA HIS A 56 -5.34 -2.74 -6.41
C HIS A 56 -4.59 -3.26 -5.19
N MET A 57 -3.28 -3.01 -5.15
CA MET A 57 -2.43 -3.46 -4.06
C MET A 57 -1.77 -2.30 -3.33
N HIS A 58 -2.09 -2.13 -2.05
CA HIS A 58 -1.37 -1.18 -1.19
C HIS A 58 -0.07 -1.78 -0.66
N LEU A 59 1.00 -1.74 -1.47
CA LEU A 59 2.30 -2.29 -1.09
C LEU A 59 2.83 -1.65 0.20
N ASP A 60 2.82 -0.31 0.27
CA ASP A 60 3.25 0.49 1.43
C ASP A 60 2.54 0.12 2.73
N ARG A 61 1.21 -0.07 2.68
CA ARG A 61 0.40 -0.48 3.82
C ARG A 61 0.65 -1.93 4.20
N SER A 62 0.82 -2.81 3.21
CA SER A 62 1.16 -4.21 3.43
C SER A 62 2.51 -4.34 4.14
N LEU A 63 3.55 -3.66 3.65
CA LEU A 63 4.88 -3.62 4.29
C LEU A 63 4.77 -3.18 5.75
N THR A 64 4.05 -2.08 6.00
CA THR A 64 3.81 -1.56 7.35
C THR A 64 3.11 -2.59 8.24
N LYS A 65 2.05 -3.22 7.75
CA LYS A 65 1.23 -4.17 8.52
C LYS A 65 1.99 -5.44 8.90
N MET A 66 2.95 -5.87 8.09
CA MET A 66 3.80 -7.04 8.41
C MET A 66 5.11 -6.66 9.10
N GLY A 67 5.31 -5.38 9.44
CA GLY A 67 6.54 -4.92 10.09
C GLY A 67 7.79 -5.02 9.21
N LEU A 68 7.63 -4.99 7.88
CA LEU A 68 8.75 -5.00 6.95
C LEU A 68 9.29 -3.57 6.75
N PRO A 69 10.60 -3.41 6.49
CA PRO A 69 11.18 -2.11 6.16
C PRO A 69 10.46 -1.46 4.97
N SER A 70 10.22 -0.15 5.01
CA SER A 70 9.58 0.60 3.90
C SER A 70 10.36 0.53 2.57
N ARG A 71 11.67 0.25 2.64
CA ARG A 71 12.54 0.04 1.48
C ARG A 71 12.47 -1.35 0.87
N THR A 72 11.67 -2.26 1.43
CA THR A 72 11.52 -3.63 0.91
C THR A 72 10.98 -3.56 -0.51
N SER A 73 11.65 -4.22 -1.44
CA SER A 73 11.22 -4.25 -2.83
C SER A 73 9.92 -5.05 -2.98
N LEU A 74 9.17 -4.80 -4.04
CA LEU A 74 8.00 -5.61 -4.36
C LEU A 74 8.39 -7.09 -4.56
N GLY A 75 9.50 -7.37 -5.25
CA GLY A 75 9.97 -8.74 -5.44
C GLY A 75 10.30 -9.47 -4.13
N ASP A 76 10.92 -8.76 -3.17
CA ASP A 76 11.18 -9.33 -1.84
C ASP A 76 9.89 -9.53 -1.04
N PHE A 77 8.95 -8.58 -1.15
CA PHE A 77 7.64 -8.69 -0.53
C PHE A 77 6.87 -9.93 -1.05
N LEU A 78 6.84 -10.16 -2.36
CA LEU A 78 6.15 -11.31 -2.97
C LEU A 78 6.75 -12.67 -2.59
N ARG A 79 7.98 -12.70 -2.06
CA ARG A 79 8.65 -13.91 -1.57
C ARG A 79 8.37 -14.19 -0.09
N VAL A 80 7.71 -13.27 0.61
CA VAL A 80 7.32 -13.47 2.01
C VAL A 80 6.33 -14.63 2.07
N ARG A 81 6.68 -15.65 2.84
CA ARG A 81 5.79 -16.79 3.08
C ARG A 81 4.65 -16.36 4.00
N LEU A 82 3.42 -16.54 3.53
CA LEU A 82 2.22 -16.36 4.33
C LEU A 82 1.93 -17.65 5.11
N ASP A 83 1.55 -17.50 6.37
CA ASP A 83 1.05 -18.58 7.23
C ASP A 83 -0.28 -18.12 7.86
N PRO A 84 -1.42 -18.82 7.60
CA PRO A 84 -1.54 -20.00 6.76
C PRO A 84 -1.33 -19.72 5.27
N VAL A 85 -0.90 -20.77 4.55
CA VAL A 85 -0.82 -20.76 3.09
C VAL A 85 -2.23 -20.55 2.50
N PRO A 86 -2.39 -19.75 1.42
CA PRO A 86 -3.67 -19.57 0.76
C PRO A 86 -4.30 -20.90 0.36
N VAL A 87 -5.62 -21.02 0.54
CA VAL A 87 -6.39 -22.22 0.18
C VAL A 87 -6.40 -22.43 -1.34
N ASP A 88 -6.52 -21.35 -2.10
CA ASP A 88 -6.59 -21.36 -3.57
C ASP A 88 -5.42 -20.55 -4.15
N PRO A 89 -4.26 -21.18 -4.42
CA PRO A 89 -3.11 -20.50 -4.95
C PRO A 89 -3.34 -20.08 -6.41
N VAL A 90 -2.77 -18.94 -6.78
CA VAL A 90 -2.81 -18.39 -8.14
C VAL A 90 -1.40 -18.05 -8.61
N LYS A 91 -1.20 -18.01 -9.92
CA LYS A 91 0.01 -17.43 -10.50
C LYS A 91 -0.21 -15.93 -10.68
N LEU A 92 0.41 -15.13 -9.81
CA LEU A 92 0.32 -13.67 -9.91
C LEU A 92 1.11 -13.17 -11.11
N ALA A 93 0.41 -12.73 -12.16
CA ALA A 93 1.01 -12.24 -13.41
C ALA A 93 1.46 -10.78 -13.31
N GLY A 94 0.91 -10.02 -12.37
CA GLY A 94 1.18 -8.59 -12.22
C GLY A 94 0.19 -7.91 -11.29
N GLY A 95 0.28 -6.58 -11.25
CA GLY A 95 -0.67 -5.78 -10.49
C GLY A 95 -0.42 -4.28 -10.52
N VAL A 96 -1.25 -3.56 -9.78
CA VAL A 96 -1.16 -2.11 -9.60
C VAL A 96 -0.76 -1.83 -8.17
N ALA A 97 0.45 -1.30 -7.96
CA ALA A 97 0.89 -0.81 -6.66
C ALA A 97 0.32 0.59 -6.41
N VAL A 98 -0.59 0.71 -5.44
CA VAL A 98 -1.38 1.92 -5.16
C VAL A 98 -0.83 2.67 -3.96
N PHE A 99 -0.31 3.88 -4.20
CA PHE A 99 0.24 4.77 -3.18
C PHE A 99 -0.66 6.00 -3.00
N CYS A 100 -1.52 5.98 -1.98
CA CYS A 100 -2.55 7.00 -1.78
C CYS A 100 -2.43 7.81 -0.47
N ASP A 101 -1.40 7.54 0.34
CA ASP A 101 -1.12 8.32 1.56
C ASP A 101 0.13 9.19 1.33
N PRO A 102 0.04 10.52 1.50
CA PRO A 102 1.17 11.43 1.34
C PRO A 102 2.41 11.05 2.14
N LYS A 103 2.23 10.40 3.29
CA LYS A 103 3.31 9.99 4.19
C LYS A 103 4.13 8.83 3.64
N THR A 104 3.54 8.03 2.76
CA THR A 104 4.13 6.81 2.19
C THR A 104 4.30 6.90 0.69
N TRP A 105 4.08 8.08 0.09
CA TRP A 105 4.33 8.26 -1.32
C TRP A 105 5.77 7.86 -1.70
N PRO A 106 5.92 7.14 -2.81
CA PRO A 106 7.22 6.67 -3.23
C PRO A 106 8.07 7.82 -3.78
N SER A 107 9.36 7.54 -3.94
CA SER A 107 10.21 8.35 -4.80
C SER A 107 10.04 7.91 -6.26
N VAL A 108 10.13 8.86 -7.18
CA VAL A 108 10.18 8.58 -8.63
C VAL A 108 11.63 8.62 -9.13
N PRO A 109 12.00 7.78 -10.14
CA PRO A 109 11.16 6.83 -10.85
C PRO A 109 10.73 5.64 -9.98
N LEU A 110 9.50 5.15 -10.19
CA LEU A 110 9.03 3.91 -9.58
C LEU A 110 9.82 2.72 -10.14
N ARG A 111 10.29 1.87 -9.23
CA ARG A 111 10.98 0.62 -9.57
C ARG A 111 10.11 -0.54 -9.12
N LEU A 112 9.37 -1.10 -10.07
CA LEU A 112 8.47 -2.23 -9.86
C LEU A 112 8.93 -3.43 -10.70
N GLU A 113 8.50 -4.61 -10.30
CA GLU A 113 8.79 -5.85 -11.02
C GLU A 113 8.05 -5.90 -12.37
N PRO A 114 8.53 -6.70 -13.35
CA PRO A 114 7.79 -6.93 -14.59
C PRO A 114 6.33 -7.35 -14.32
N GLY A 115 5.41 -6.81 -15.11
CA GLY A 115 3.97 -7.01 -14.93
C GLY A 115 3.32 -6.08 -13.90
N TRP A 116 4.10 -5.25 -13.19
CA TRP A 116 3.58 -4.29 -12.22
C TRP A 116 3.67 -2.86 -12.70
N VAL A 117 2.64 -2.09 -12.38
CA VAL A 117 2.55 -0.65 -12.63
C VAL A 117 2.20 0.10 -11.36
N GLY A 118 2.50 1.39 -11.32
CA GLY A 118 2.25 2.23 -10.15
C GLY A 118 1.07 3.18 -10.35
N ALA A 119 0.24 3.30 -9.32
CA ALA A 119 -0.75 4.35 -9.18
C ALA A 119 -0.39 5.26 -8.00
N VAL A 120 -0.46 6.58 -8.21
CA VAL A 120 -0.27 7.56 -7.13
C VAL A 120 -1.54 8.40 -6.98
N GLY A 121 -2.01 8.54 -5.75
CA GLY A 121 -3.27 9.19 -5.43
C GLY A 121 -3.26 9.89 -4.08
N ILE A 122 -4.43 10.38 -3.69
CA ILE A 122 -4.71 10.93 -2.36
C ILE A 122 -6.02 10.29 -1.88
N HIS A 123 -5.93 9.40 -0.91
CA HIS A 123 -7.10 8.72 -0.36
C HIS A 123 -8.08 9.78 0.19
N PRO A 124 -9.40 9.64 0.01
CA PRO A 124 -10.38 10.66 0.43
C PRO A 124 -10.28 11.06 1.90
N LYS A 125 -10.00 10.10 2.79
CA LYS A 125 -9.78 10.39 4.22
C LYS A 125 -8.54 11.26 4.51
N SER A 126 -7.61 11.35 3.56
CA SER A 126 -6.41 12.18 3.62
C SER A 126 -6.57 13.51 2.90
N ALA A 127 -7.76 13.85 2.36
CA ALA A 127 -8.03 15.15 1.73
C ALA A 127 -7.70 16.35 2.66
N GLY A 128 -7.78 16.13 3.98
CA GLY A 128 -7.36 17.06 5.02
C GLY A 128 -5.88 17.48 4.98
N GLN A 129 -5.01 16.68 4.36
CA GLN A 129 -3.56 16.89 4.25
C GLN A 129 -3.16 17.44 2.87
N PHE A 130 -4.14 17.65 1.98
CA PHE A 130 -3.93 18.05 0.60
C PHE A 130 -3.86 19.57 0.46
N GLU A 131 -2.71 20.12 0.85
CA GLU A 131 -2.38 21.56 0.85
C GLU A 131 -1.20 21.82 -0.10
N ASP A 132 -0.83 23.09 -0.33
CA ASP A 132 0.09 23.52 -1.39
C ASP A 132 1.37 22.68 -1.55
N ALA A 133 2.07 22.39 -0.45
CA ALA A 133 3.28 21.57 -0.49
C ALA A 133 3.00 20.12 -0.92
N THR A 134 1.91 19.54 -0.40
CA THR A 134 1.44 18.19 -0.74
C THR A 134 0.95 18.13 -2.19
N GLN A 135 0.25 19.17 -2.66
CA GLN A 135 -0.23 19.31 -4.03
C GLN A 135 0.92 19.41 -5.03
N HIS A 136 1.96 20.19 -4.71
CA HIS A 136 3.14 20.29 -5.56
C HIS A 136 3.84 18.92 -5.70
N ARG A 137 4.05 18.22 -4.57
CA ARG A 137 4.64 16.88 -4.60
C ARG A 137 3.79 15.88 -5.37
N PHE A 138 2.47 15.92 -5.15
CA PHE A 138 1.53 15.09 -5.88
C PHE A 138 1.64 15.29 -7.39
N HIS A 139 1.60 16.54 -7.86
CA HIS A 139 1.69 16.88 -9.28
C HIS A 139 2.98 16.33 -9.91
N GLN A 140 4.12 16.45 -9.21
CA GLN A 140 5.39 15.87 -9.65
C GLN A 140 5.31 14.35 -9.81
N LEU A 141 4.65 13.64 -8.88
CA LEU A 141 4.52 12.20 -8.92
C LEU A 141 3.61 11.75 -10.07
N VAL A 142 2.38 12.28 -10.15
CA VAL A 142 1.39 11.84 -11.15
C VAL A 142 1.78 12.18 -12.58
N SER A 143 2.58 13.24 -12.78
CA SER A 143 3.12 13.60 -14.09
C SER A 143 4.32 12.74 -14.52
N HIS A 144 4.91 11.96 -13.61
CA HIS A 144 6.11 11.19 -13.91
C HIS A 144 5.77 9.96 -14.78
N SER A 145 6.58 9.67 -15.80
CA SER A 145 6.30 8.59 -16.78
C SER A 145 6.27 7.18 -16.18
N SER A 146 6.92 6.96 -15.04
CA SER A 146 6.85 5.69 -14.30
C SER A 146 5.53 5.48 -13.54
N VAL A 147 4.67 6.49 -13.46
CA VAL A 147 3.34 6.41 -12.81
C VAL A 147 2.30 6.23 -13.90
N SER A 148 1.76 5.02 -14.00
CA SER A 148 0.87 4.62 -15.08
C SER A 148 -0.58 5.03 -14.84
N ALA A 149 -1.00 5.20 -13.58
CA ALA A 149 -2.37 5.53 -13.23
C ALA A 149 -2.44 6.63 -12.15
N LEU A 150 -3.54 7.38 -12.17
CA LEU A 150 -3.95 8.24 -11.07
C LEU A 150 -4.70 7.38 -10.05
N GLY A 151 -4.26 7.37 -8.80
CA GLY A 151 -5.08 6.85 -7.71
C GLY A 151 -4.33 6.11 -6.61
N GLU A 152 -5.00 5.77 -5.52
CA GLU A 152 -6.45 5.93 -5.35
C GLU A 152 -6.87 7.38 -5.06
N VAL A 153 -7.95 7.84 -5.70
CA VAL A 153 -8.63 9.12 -5.46
C VAL A 153 -10.14 8.88 -5.41
N GLY A 154 -10.91 9.77 -4.78
CA GLY A 154 -12.37 9.63 -4.79
C GLY A 154 -13.04 10.24 -3.56
N VAL A 155 -14.11 9.61 -3.11
CA VAL A 155 -14.91 10.04 -1.96
C VAL A 155 -15.16 8.89 -0.99
N ASP A 156 -15.09 9.19 0.30
CA ASP A 156 -15.44 8.30 1.39
C ASP A 156 -16.28 9.06 2.41
N PHE A 157 -17.60 8.90 2.29
CA PHE A 157 -18.59 9.56 3.12
C PHE A 157 -18.84 8.85 4.45
N THR A 158 -17.99 7.90 4.86
CA THR A 158 -18.01 7.35 6.23
C THR A 158 -17.45 8.32 7.27
N VAL A 159 -16.80 9.40 6.85
CA VAL A 159 -16.32 10.49 7.72
C VAL A 159 -17.40 11.56 7.93
N GLU A 160 -17.12 12.51 8.84
CA GLU A 160 -17.96 13.68 9.10
C GLU A 160 -18.33 14.45 7.82
N GLU A 161 -19.60 14.85 7.70
CA GLU A 161 -20.15 15.49 6.50
C GLU A 161 -19.43 16.77 6.08
N LYS A 162 -18.97 17.57 7.06
CA LYS A 162 -18.20 18.79 6.80
C LYS A 162 -16.91 18.55 5.99
N LEU A 163 -16.41 17.31 5.95
CA LEU A 163 -15.21 16.94 5.20
C LEU A 163 -15.53 16.50 3.76
N HIS A 164 -16.79 16.22 3.42
CA HIS A 164 -17.19 15.68 2.11
C HIS A 164 -16.87 16.67 0.98
N ALA A 165 -17.18 17.95 1.16
CA ALA A 165 -16.86 18.99 0.20
C ALA A 165 -15.34 19.07 -0.10
N ARG A 166 -14.50 18.89 0.93
CA ARG A 166 -13.03 18.87 0.76
C ARG A 166 -12.57 17.66 -0.05
N GLN A 167 -13.22 16.50 0.11
CA GLN A 167 -12.93 15.31 -0.70
C GLN A 167 -13.27 15.54 -2.18
N ILE A 168 -14.44 16.12 -2.47
CA ILE A 168 -14.87 16.42 -3.84
C ILE A 168 -13.92 17.43 -4.50
N SER A 169 -13.55 18.51 -3.80
CA SER A 169 -12.57 19.47 -4.32
C SER A 169 -11.20 18.84 -4.57
N THR A 170 -10.76 17.93 -3.67
CA THR A 170 -9.50 17.19 -3.84
C THR A 170 -9.55 16.26 -5.04
N LEU A 171 -10.66 15.53 -5.23
CA LEU A 171 -10.88 14.68 -6.41
C LEU A 171 -10.85 15.50 -7.70
N ARG A 172 -11.57 16.62 -7.75
CA ARG A 172 -11.57 17.53 -8.90
C ARG A 172 -10.16 18.00 -9.26
N TRP A 173 -9.40 18.44 -8.26
CA TRP A 173 -8.02 18.88 -8.45
C TRP A 173 -7.09 17.75 -8.91
N ALA A 174 -7.24 16.55 -8.34
CA ALA A 174 -6.45 15.39 -8.72
C ALA A 174 -6.71 14.96 -10.17
N LEU A 175 -7.99 14.94 -10.58
CA LEU A 175 -8.38 14.74 -11.96
C LEU A 175 -7.82 15.86 -12.84
N GLN A 176 -7.93 17.13 -12.42
CA GLN A 176 -7.13 18.33 -12.78
C GLN A 176 -5.71 18.04 -13.28
N SER A 177 -5.00 17.24 -12.49
CA SER A 177 -3.55 17.08 -12.56
C SER A 177 -3.07 15.84 -13.30
N CYS A 178 -3.96 14.89 -13.64
CA CYS A 178 -3.56 13.70 -14.36
C CYS A 178 -3.49 13.95 -15.87
N ARG A 179 -2.67 13.13 -16.55
CA ARG A 179 -2.60 13.08 -18.01
C ARG A 179 -3.89 12.46 -18.55
N PHE A 180 -4.31 12.89 -19.73
CA PHE A 180 -5.55 12.42 -20.36
C PHE A 180 -5.58 10.90 -20.63
N ASP A 181 -4.41 10.30 -20.83
CA ASP A 181 -4.23 8.87 -21.10
C ASP A 181 -4.06 8.01 -19.84
N GLN A 182 -4.07 8.61 -18.64
CA GLN A 182 -3.89 7.87 -17.39
C GLN A 182 -5.22 7.27 -16.91
N PRO A 183 -5.29 5.93 -16.73
CA PRO A 183 -6.39 5.31 -16.02
C PRO A 183 -6.52 5.88 -14.59
N VAL A 184 -7.74 5.92 -14.08
CA VAL A 184 -8.04 6.40 -12.72
C VAL A 184 -8.53 5.25 -11.86
N VAL A 185 -7.90 5.06 -10.70
CA VAL A 185 -8.35 4.15 -9.65
C VAL A 185 -9.21 4.92 -8.66
N LEU A 186 -10.53 4.65 -8.68
CA LEU A 186 -11.53 5.38 -7.91
C LEU A 186 -11.91 4.66 -6.62
N HIS A 187 -11.93 5.43 -5.52
CA HIS A 187 -12.59 5.04 -4.27
C HIS A 187 -13.95 5.66 -4.16
N ILE A 188 -14.97 4.83 -4.02
CA ILE A 188 -16.33 5.31 -3.89
C ILE A 188 -16.96 4.59 -2.70
N ARG A 189 -17.10 5.33 -1.59
CA ARG A 189 -17.73 4.79 -0.38
C ARG A 189 -18.82 5.72 0.12
N GLY A 190 -20.04 5.20 0.16
CA GLY A 190 -21.20 5.87 0.70
C GLY A 190 -21.12 6.08 2.21
N GLY A 191 -21.98 6.97 2.71
CA GLY A 191 -22.15 7.17 4.14
C GLY A 191 -22.88 6.00 4.80
N ARG A 192 -22.91 5.96 6.14
CA ARG A 192 -23.48 4.83 6.89
C ARG A 192 -24.94 4.51 6.55
N LEU A 193 -25.71 5.50 6.13
CA LEU A 193 -27.12 5.37 5.74
C LEU A 193 -27.33 5.18 4.23
N ASP A 194 -26.30 5.38 3.42
CA ASP A 194 -26.35 5.24 1.97
C ASP A 194 -25.93 3.83 1.57
N ARG A 195 -26.87 2.87 1.67
CA ARG A 195 -26.60 1.43 1.49
C ARG A 195 -26.09 1.04 0.11
N VAL A 196 -26.41 1.85 -0.90
CA VAL A 196 -26.02 1.59 -2.30
C VAL A 196 -24.95 2.57 -2.78
N HIS A 197 -24.41 3.39 -1.88
CA HIS A 197 -23.41 4.41 -2.17
C HIS A 197 -23.86 5.39 -3.27
N ALA A 198 -25.17 5.54 -3.49
CA ALA A 198 -25.72 6.24 -4.65
C ALA A 198 -25.31 7.72 -4.67
N ARG A 199 -25.21 8.35 -3.49
CA ARG A 199 -24.72 9.73 -3.40
C ARG A 199 -23.24 9.79 -3.78
N ALA A 200 -22.42 8.91 -3.22
CA ALA A 200 -20.98 8.87 -3.51
C ALA A 200 -20.71 8.63 -5.00
N HIS A 201 -21.44 7.70 -5.63
CA HIS A 201 -21.35 7.44 -7.06
C HIS A 201 -21.72 8.67 -7.89
N ARG A 202 -22.84 9.33 -7.57
CA ARG A 202 -23.30 10.53 -8.27
C ARG A 202 -22.25 11.63 -8.24
N GLU A 203 -21.77 11.97 -7.05
CA GLU A 203 -20.79 13.05 -6.85
C GLU A 203 -19.51 12.79 -7.66
N VAL A 204 -19.02 11.54 -7.70
CA VAL A 204 -17.83 11.17 -8.47
C VAL A 204 -18.05 11.25 -9.98
N LEU A 205 -19.24 10.86 -10.47
CA LEU A 205 -19.57 10.89 -11.90
C LEU A 205 -19.85 12.30 -12.43
N GLU A 206 -20.27 13.23 -11.57
CA GLU A 206 -20.53 14.63 -11.94
C GLU A 206 -19.23 15.47 -12.00
N VAL A 207 -18.15 15.07 -11.30
CA VAL A 207 -16.87 15.83 -11.31
C VAL A 207 -16.25 16.01 -12.71
N PRO A 208 -16.17 14.99 -13.58
CA PRO A 208 -15.53 15.11 -14.89
C PRO A 208 -16.27 16.01 -15.89
N GLU A 209 -17.58 16.22 -15.74
CA GLU A 209 -18.38 16.99 -16.71
C GLU A 209 -17.98 18.47 -16.78
N GLU A 210 -17.34 19.00 -15.74
CA GLU A 210 -16.87 20.39 -15.68
C GLU A 210 -15.57 20.68 -16.46
N ARG A 211 -14.89 19.65 -17.01
CA ARG A 211 -13.68 19.83 -17.85
C ARG A 211 -13.99 20.21 -19.30
N GLY A 212 -15.26 20.28 -19.69
CA GLY A 212 -15.73 20.50 -21.06
C GLY A 212 -16.54 21.79 -21.26
N SER A 213 -16.00 22.95 -20.89
CA SER A 213 -16.52 24.27 -21.31
C SER A 213 -15.39 25.24 -21.59
#